data_AF-A0A7C6RS58-F1
#
_entry.id   AF-A0A7C6RS58-F1
#
_cell.length_a   1.000
_cell.length_b   1.000
_cell.length_c   1.000
_cell.angle_alpha   90.00
_cell.angle_beta   90.00
_cell.angle_gamma   90.00
#
_symmetry.space_group_name_H-M   'P 1'
#
loop_
_entity.id
_entity.type
_entity.pdbx_description
1 polymer ?
#
loop_
_entity_poly.entity_id
_entity_poly.type
_entity_poly.pdbx_seq_one_letter_code
_entity_poly.pdbx_strand_id
1 'polypeptide(L)'
;LHSYRDLPLRMAEMGLVHRHELSGTLHGLMRIRAFTQDDAHIFMLPSQIQDEIIGVIDFVHDVYEVFGFKYHVELSTKPENAIGDDAMWEQATDALRHALEAKGVEYVVNEGDGAFYGPKIDFHLEDSLGRTWQCATIQLDFAMPERFDLVYIDENNERKRPVMLHRVIFGALERFIAILIEHTAGALPTWLAPVQVAVIPVSDALLDYADEVANRLFAAGIRVEVDRRDEKMGKKIREAQLQKIPYMLIVGKKEQESGQVAVRHRRQGDLGTLDVQEFLGRIQEEIAERRNG
;
A
#
# COMPACT_ATOMS: atom_id res chain seq x y z
N LEU A 1 -8.91 32.99 -5.29
CA LEU A 1 -10.32 32.56 -5.26
C LEU A 1 -10.47 31.53 -6.38
N HIS A 2 -10.93 30.32 -6.09
CA HIS A 2 -11.04 29.26 -7.09
C HIS A 2 -12.30 29.41 -7.93
N SER A 3 -12.23 29.09 -9.22
CA SER A 3 -13.38 28.93 -10.11
C SER A 3 -13.92 27.51 -10.03
N TYR A 4 -15.21 27.30 -10.35
CA TYR A 4 -15.78 25.95 -10.52
C TYR A 4 -14.99 25.10 -11.53
N ARG A 5 -14.29 25.74 -12.48
CA ARG A 5 -13.43 25.09 -13.47
C ARG A 5 -12.12 24.54 -12.90
N ASP A 6 -11.72 25.03 -11.73
CA ASP A 6 -10.53 24.54 -11.03
C ASP A 6 -10.83 23.24 -10.25
N LEU A 7 -12.10 22.88 -10.07
CA LEU A 7 -12.54 21.69 -9.35
C LEU A 7 -12.73 20.51 -10.31
N PRO A 8 -12.34 19.28 -9.92
CA PRO A 8 -11.93 18.88 -8.57
C PRO A 8 -10.46 19.18 -8.24
N LEU A 9 -10.22 19.73 -7.05
CA LEU A 9 -8.87 19.93 -6.48
C LEU A 9 -8.55 18.77 -5.54
N ARG A 10 -7.44 18.06 -5.78
CA ARG A 10 -7.01 16.93 -4.97
C ARG A 10 -5.72 17.28 -4.23
N MET A 11 -5.79 17.37 -2.90
CA MET A 11 -4.63 17.58 -2.04
C MET A 11 -4.28 16.27 -1.34
N ALA A 12 -3.03 15.83 -1.44
CA ALA A 12 -2.58 14.57 -0.82
C ALA A 12 -1.32 14.81 0.01
N GLU A 13 -1.21 14.13 1.14
CA GLU A 13 -0.09 14.21 2.06
C GLU A 13 0.16 12.83 2.70
N MET A 14 1.45 12.49 2.89
CA MET A 14 1.82 11.43 3.83
C MET A 14 1.83 12.01 5.25
N GLY A 15 0.63 12.18 5.82
CA GLY A 15 0.41 12.96 7.03
C GLY A 15 0.70 12.17 8.31
N LEU A 16 1.62 12.68 9.14
CA LEU A 16 1.89 12.13 10.47
C LEU A 16 0.86 12.66 11.48
N VAL A 17 0.05 11.76 12.03
CA VAL A 17 -0.99 12.10 13.01
C VAL A 17 -0.78 11.37 14.33
N HIS A 18 -1.36 11.92 15.40
CA HIS A 18 -1.27 11.35 16.74
C HIS A 18 -2.66 11.14 17.33
N ARG A 19 -2.89 9.95 17.90
CA ARG A 19 -4.10 9.61 18.68
C ARG A 19 -3.71 9.19 20.08
N HIS A 20 -4.41 9.73 21.08
CA HIS A 20 -4.21 9.37 22.48
C HIS A 20 -4.90 8.03 22.81
N GLU A 21 -4.42 6.96 22.19
CA GLU A 21 -4.89 5.60 22.44
C GLU A 21 -4.57 5.15 23.88
N LEU A 22 -5.50 4.38 24.45
CA LEU A 22 -5.33 3.77 25.77
C LEU A 22 -4.08 2.87 25.74
N SER A 23 -3.24 2.97 26.77
CA SER A 23 -1.97 2.21 26.80
C SER A 23 -2.18 0.69 26.71
N GLY A 24 -3.29 0.19 27.24
CA GLY A 24 -3.65 -1.24 27.20
C GLY A 24 -4.15 -1.75 25.85
N THR A 25 -4.42 -0.88 24.87
CA THR A 25 -4.90 -1.29 23.53
C THR A 25 -3.80 -1.25 22.47
N LEU A 26 -2.59 -0.77 22.81
CA LEU A 26 -1.48 -0.71 21.88
C LEU A 26 -1.02 -2.11 21.48
N HIS A 27 -0.78 -2.31 20.18
CA HIS A 27 -0.42 -3.63 19.65
C HIS A 27 0.49 -3.50 18.42
N GLY A 28 1.78 -3.77 18.61
CA GLY A 28 2.79 -3.80 17.54
C GLY A 28 2.68 -2.60 16.62
N LEU A 29 2.51 -2.86 15.32
CA LEU A 29 2.23 -1.86 14.29
C LEU A 29 0.73 -1.74 13.94
N MET A 30 -0.12 -2.62 14.48
CA MET A 30 -1.56 -2.66 14.18
C MET A 30 -2.32 -1.52 14.87
N ARG A 31 -1.93 -1.18 16.10
CA ARG A 31 -2.55 -0.12 16.91
C ARG A 31 -1.49 0.67 17.67
N ILE A 32 -1.25 1.89 17.20
CA ILE A 32 -0.17 2.78 17.67
C ILE A 32 -0.69 4.20 17.91
N ARG A 33 0.08 5.01 18.63
CA ARG A 33 -0.28 6.40 18.95
C ARG A 33 0.12 7.41 17.89
N ALA A 34 1.20 7.15 17.17
CA ALA A 34 1.69 8.01 16.09
C ALA A 34 1.76 7.16 14.84
N PHE A 35 1.12 7.61 13.76
CA PHE A 35 1.06 6.87 12.50
C PHE A 35 0.98 7.82 11.32
N THR A 36 1.44 7.33 10.18
CA THR A 36 1.42 8.09 8.92
C THR A 36 0.29 7.57 8.04
N GLN A 37 -0.53 8.47 7.52
CA GLN A 37 -1.59 8.13 6.58
C GLN A 37 -1.27 8.65 5.18
N ASP A 38 -1.69 7.93 4.16
CA ASP A 38 -1.70 8.41 2.76
C ASP A 38 -2.91 9.29 2.48
N ASP A 39 -3.13 10.25 3.37
CA ASP A 39 -4.33 11.04 3.47
C ASP A 39 -4.48 11.99 2.28
N ALA A 40 -5.70 12.13 1.81
CA ALA A 40 -6.03 13.07 0.76
C ALA A 40 -7.42 13.65 0.93
N HIS A 41 -7.52 14.92 0.57
CA HIS A 41 -8.73 15.71 0.60
C HIS A 41 -9.04 16.20 -0.81
N ILE A 42 -10.20 15.82 -1.32
CA ILE A 42 -10.69 16.21 -2.65
C ILE A 42 -11.80 17.24 -2.46
N PHE A 43 -11.57 18.44 -2.97
CA PHE A 43 -12.59 19.50 -3.03
C PHE A 43 -13.23 19.47 -4.39
N MET A 44 -14.56 19.39 -4.45
CA MET A 44 -15.28 19.18 -5.70
C MET A 44 -16.65 19.86 -5.72
N LEU A 45 -17.23 19.94 -6.91
CA LEU A 45 -18.62 20.34 -7.09
C LEU A 45 -19.57 19.23 -6.62
N PRO A 46 -20.80 19.55 -6.15
CA PRO A 46 -21.79 18.53 -5.82
C PRO A 46 -22.10 17.57 -6.98
N SER A 47 -22.04 18.06 -8.22
CA SER A 47 -22.27 17.24 -9.42
C SER A 47 -21.11 16.28 -9.74
N GLN A 48 -19.94 16.44 -9.13
CA GLN A 48 -18.74 15.62 -9.35
C GLN A 48 -18.60 14.49 -8.33
N ILE A 49 -19.43 14.47 -7.27
CA ILE A 49 -19.32 13.54 -6.14
C ILE A 49 -19.26 12.07 -6.61
N GLN A 50 -20.20 11.67 -7.47
CA GLN A 50 -20.31 10.28 -7.90
C GLN A 50 -19.07 9.82 -8.68
N ASP A 51 -18.60 10.62 -9.64
CA ASP A 51 -17.44 10.29 -10.46
C ASP A 51 -16.15 10.22 -9.62
N GLU A 52 -15.98 11.14 -8.65
CA GLU A 52 -14.81 11.12 -7.76
C GLU A 52 -14.82 9.91 -6.81
N ILE A 53 -15.97 9.55 -6.24
CA ILE A 53 -16.07 8.34 -5.40
C ILE A 53 -15.73 7.10 -6.23
N ILE A 54 -16.29 6.97 -7.43
CA ILE A 54 -16.01 5.85 -8.34
C ILE A 54 -14.51 5.78 -8.65
N GLY A 55 -13.88 6.90 -9.01
CA GLY A 55 -12.45 6.95 -9.30
C GLY A 55 -11.59 6.55 -8.09
N VAL A 56 -12.00 6.90 -6.86
CA VAL A 56 -11.29 6.48 -5.65
C VAL A 56 -11.51 4.99 -5.37
N ILE A 57 -12.71 4.44 -5.57
CA ILE A 57 -12.99 3.01 -5.44
C ILE A 57 -12.08 2.21 -6.40
N ASP A 58 -11.96 2.66 -7.65
CA ASP A 58 -11.08 2.04 -8.64
C ASP A 58 -9.61 2.08 -8.20
N PHE A 59 -9.18 3.22 -7.67
CA PHE A 59 -7.81 3.34 -7.18
C PHE A 59 -7.54 2.43 -5.98
N VAL A 60 -8.50 2.27 -5.06
CA VAL A 60 -8.39 1.30 -3.95
C VAL A 60 -8.26 -0.12 -4.50
N HIS A 61 -9.09 -0.49 -5.48
CA HIS A 61 -9.06 -1.81 -6.11
C HIS A 61 -7.71 -2.10 -6.77
N ASP A 62 -7.24 -1.20 -7.63
CA ASP A 62 -5.96 -1.33 -8.34
C ASP A 62 -4.78 -1.51 -7.36
N VAL A 63 -4.78 -0.73 -6.27
CA VAL A 63 -3.73 -0.83 -5.25
C VAL A 63 -3.81 -2.18 -4.55
N TYR A 64 -4.98 -2.61 -4.09
CA TYR A 64 -5.12 -3.87 -3.36
C TYR A 64 -4.85 -5.11 -4.22
N GLU A 65 -5.21 -5.07 -5.51
CA GLU A 65 -4.89 -6.14 -6.46
C GLU A 65 -3.37 -6.31 -6.60
N VAL A 66 -2.61 -5.21 -6.68
CA VAL A 66 -1.13 -5.25 -6.74
C VAL A 66 -0.53 -5.98 -5.54
N PHE A 67 -1.12 -5.87 -4.34
CA PHE A 67 -0.65 -6.60 -3.16
C PHE A 67 -1.27 -8.00 -3.00
N GLY A 68 -2.26 -8.35 -3.83
CA GLY A 68 -2.97 -9.62 -3.76
C GLY A 68 -3.94 -9.73 -2.57
N PHE A 69 -4.41 -8.60 -2.04
CA PHE A 69 -5.33 -8.60 -0.91
C PHE A 69 -6.76 -8.92 -1.33
N LYS A 70 -7.44 -9.72 -0.51
CA LYS A 70 -8.90 -9.82 -0.52
C LYS A 70 -9.47 -8.81 0.46
N TYR A 71 -10.62 -8.25 0.10
CA TYR A 71 -11.31 -7.30 0.95
C TYR A 71 -12.83 -7.42 0.79
N HIS A 72 -13.53 -6.91 1.79
CA HIS A 72 -14.96 -6.63 1.71
C HIS A 72 -15.20 -5.15 2.02
N VAL A 73 -16.38 -4.67 1.65
CA VAL A 73 -16.73 -3.25 1.73
C VAL A 73 -17.91 -3.06 2.69
N GLU A 74 -17.80 -2.05 3.53
CA GLU A 74 -18.87 -1.62 4.43
C GLU A 74 -19.30 -0.18 4.10
N LEU A 75 -20.61 0.07 4.14
CA LEU A 75 -21.18 1.42 4.07
C LEU A 75 -21.66 1.82 5.47
N SER A 76 -20.92 2.72 6.11
CA SER A 76 -21.14 3.14 7.48
C SER A 76 -22.00 4.41 7.53
N THR A 77 -23.15 4.33 8.23
CA THR A 77 -24.20 5.37 8.23
C THR A 77 -24.17 6.27 9.47
N LYS A 78 -25.12 7.21 9.57
CA LYS A 78 -25.15 8.29 10.57
C LYS A 78 -25.02 7.79 12.03
N PRO A 79 -23.98 8.23 12.78
CA PRO A 79 -23.85 7.94 14.21
C PRO A 79 -24.75 8.84 15.07
N GLU A 80 -24.92 8.49 16.35
CA GLU A 80 -25.70 9.30 17.31
C GLU A 80 -25.14 10.71 17.51
N ASN A 81 -23.81 10.86 17.52
CA ASN A 81 -23.11 12.14 17.76
C ASN A 81 -22.75 12.89 16.48
N ALA A 82 -23.61 12.82 15.46
CA ALA A 82 -23.38 13.44 14.15
C ALA A 82 -23.52 14.97 14.17
N ILE A 83 -22.75 15.66 13.32
CA ILE A 83 -22.89 17.07 13.00
C ILE A 83 -23.60 17.24 11.65
N GLY A 84 -24.33 18.36 11.48
CA GLY A 84 -25.16 18.62 10.31
C GLY A 84 -26.58 18.06 10.44
N ASP A 85 -27.44 18.41 9.48
CA ASP A 85 -28.84 18.02 9.49
C ASP A 85 -29.09 16.63 8.86
N ASP A 86 -30.28 16.08 9.06
CA ASP A 86 -30.65 14.75 8.54
C ASP A 86 -30.63 14.69 7.00
N ALA A 87 -31.02 15.78 6.33
CA ALA A 87 -31.09 15.84 4.87
C ALA A 87 -29.70 15.77 4.23
N MET A 88 -28.72 16.46 4.80
CA MET A 88 -27.32 16.41 4.39
C MET A 88 -26.76 14.99 4.53
N TRP A 89 -27.09 14.31 5.64
CA TRP A 89 -26.66 12.93 5.89
C TRP A 89 -27.29 11.92 4.94
N GLU A 90 -28.59 12.07 4.63
CA GLU A 90 -29.30 11.26 3.65
C GLU A 90 -28.67 11.44 2.27
N GLN A 91 -28.49 12.68 1.81
CA GLN A 91 -27.84 12.99 0.54
C GLN A 91 -26.42 12.39 0.47
N ALA A 92 -25.63 12.52 1.53
CA ALA A 92 -24.28 12.00 1.57
C ALA A 92 -24.24 10.47 1.51
N THR A 93 -25.15 9.82 2.24
CA THR A 93 -25.22 8.35 2.32
C THR A 93 -25.69 7.78 0.99
N ASP A 94 -26.68 8.40 0.35
CA ASP A 94 -27.19 7.99 -0.95
C ASP A 94 -26.16 8.20 -2.06
N ALA A 95 -25.34 9.26 -1.98
CA ALA A 95 -24.25 9.46 -2.93
C ALA A 95 -23.22 8.32 -2.87
N LEU A 96 -22.82 7.90 -1.67
CA LEU A 96 -21.92 6.74 -1.48
C LEU A 96 -22.59 5.44 -1.94
N ARG A 97 -23.86 5.24 -1.61
CA ARG A 97 -24.65 4.07 -2.01
C ARG A 97 -24.74 3.94 -3.53
N HIS A 98 -25.15 5.00 -4.22
CA HIS A 98 -25.27 5.00 -5.68
C HIS A 98 -23.93 4.76 -6.38
N ALA A 99 -22.82 5.24 -5.81
CA ALA A 99 -21.50 4.96 -6.35
C ALA A 99 -21.12 3.47 -6.23
N LEU A 100 -21.40 2.84 -5.08
CA LEU A 100 -21.20 1.40 -4.88
C LEU A 100 -22.07 0.57 -5.83
N GLU A 101 -23.35 0.91 -5.95
CA GLU A 101 -24.32 0.23 -6.82
C GLU A 101 -23.97 0.39 -8.30
N ALA A 102 -23.57 1.59 -8.74
CA ALA A 102 -23.14 1.84 -10.11
C ALA A 102 -21.91 1.02 -10.49
N LYS A 103 -21.03 0.73 -9.53
CA LYS A 103 -19.86 -0.12 -9.73
C LYS A 103 -20.13 -1.61 -9.53
N GLY A 104 -21.32 -1.98 -9.05
CA GLY A 104 -21.65 -3.36 -8.72
C GLY A 104 -20.77 -3.92 -7.60
N VAL A 105 -20.28 -3.07 -6.69
CA VAL A 105 -19.50 -3.50 -5.52
C VAL A 105 -20.46 -4.06 -4.48
N GLU A 106 -20.23 -5.30 -4.06
CA GLU A 106 -20.97 -5.88 -2.94
C GLU A 106 -20.52 -5.21 -1.62
N TYR A 107 -21.49 -4.79 -0.81
CA TYR A 107 -21.22 -4.13 0.46
C TYR A 107 -22.23 -4.53 1.54
N VAL A 108 -21.84 -4.37 2.80
CA VAL A 108 -22.70 -4.51 3.98
C VAL A 108 -22.96 -3.14 4.59
N VAL A 109 -24.17 -2.88 5.07
CA VAL A 109 -24.46 -1.63 5.79
C VAL A 109 -24.05 -1.79 7.25
N ASN A 110 -23.21 -0.89 7.74
CA ASN A 110 -22.79 -0.81 9.13
C ASN A 110 -23.46 0.38 9.82
N GLU A 111 -24.60 0.11 10.48
CA GLU A 111 -25.45 1.18 11.02
C GLU A 111 -24.77 1.93 12.17
N GLY A 112 -24.67 3.25 12.04
CA GLY A 112 -24.18 4.12 13.11
C GLY A 112 -22.66 4.22 13.25
N ASP A 113 -21.88 3.60 12.37
CA ASP A 113 -20.40 3.64 12.43
C ASP A 113 -19.77 4.76 11.57
N GLY A 114 -20.57 5.62 10.93
CA GLY A 114 -20.06 6.79 10.21
C GLY A 114 -19.24 7.73 11.11
N ALA A 115 -18.34 8.54 10.55
CA ALA A 115 -17.67 9.54 11.39
C ALA A 115 -18.63 10.67 11.74
N PHE A 116 -18.30 11.47 12.76
CA PHE A 116 -19.20 12.52 13.22
C PHE A 116 -19.60 13.54 12.13
N TYR A 117 -18.80 13.71 11.08
CA TYR A 117 -19.00 14.69 10.00
C TYR A 117 -19.52 14.13 8.67
N GLY A 118 -19.71 12.81 8.55
CA GLY A 118 -20.29 12.24 7.34
C GLY A 118 -20.19 10.71 7.23
N PRO A 119 -20.96 10.10 6.31
CA PRO A 119 -20.92 8.67 6.07
C PRO A 119 -19.63 8.26 5.36
N LYS A 120 -19.28 6.98 5.43
CA LYS A 120 -18.04 6.47 4.85
C LYS A 120 -18.21 5.09 4.21
N ILE A 121 -17.42 4.83 3.19
CA ILE A 121 -17.17 3.50 2.63
C ILE A 121 -15.86 3.01 3.23
N ASP A 122 -15.90 1.89 3.93
CA ASP A 122 -14.74 1.28 4.56
C ASP A 122 -14.34 0.00 3.83
N PHE A 123 -13.04 -0.16 3.58
CA PHE A 123 -12.50 -1.36 2.95
C PHE A 123 -11.71 -2.16 3.98
N HIS A 124 -12.17 -3.39 4.20
CA HIS A 124 -11.65 -4.27 5.23
C HIS A 124 -10.82 -5.37 4.59
N LEU A 125 -9.51 -5.30 4.79
CA LEU A 125 -8.56 -6.33 4.30
C LEU A 125 -8.62 -7.58 5.17
N GLU A 126 -8.63 -8.75 4.55
CA GLU A 126 -8.52 -10.03 5.24
C GLU A 126 -7.04 -10.44 5.36
N ASP A 127 -6.59 -10.72 6.58
CA ASP A 127 -5.25 -11.24 6.84
C ASP A 127 -5.17 -12.78 6.71
N SER A 128 -3.96 -13.34 6.83
CA SER A 128 -3.74 -14.79 6.69
C SER A 128 -4.36 -15.64 7.81
N LEU A 129 -4.87 -15.02 8.88
CA LEU A 129 -5.57 -15.66 9.99
C LEU A 129 -7.09 -15.48 9.90
N GLY A 130 -7.60 -14.86 8.82
CA GLY A 130 -9.02 -14.59 8.62
C GLY A 130 -9.56 -13.43 9.47
N ARG A 131 -8.68 -12.60 10.04
CA ARG A 131 -9.10 -11.36 10.73
C ARG A 131 -9.20 -10.24 9.71
N THR A 132 -10.08 -9.29 9.97
CA THR A 132 -10.38 -8.19 9.07
C THR A 132 -9.91 -6.86 9.65
N TRP A 133 -9.22 -6.06 8.83
CA TRP A 133 -8.68 -4.78 9.25
C TRP A 133 -9.11 -3.68 8.29
N GLN A 134 -9.80 -2.67 8.83
CA GLN A 134 -10.12 -1.45 8.09
C GLN A 134 -8.82 -0.74 7.68
N CYS A 135 -8.66 -0.51 6.38
CA CYS A 135 -7.51 0.18 5.78
C CYS A 135 -7.99 1.42 5.00
N ALA A 136 -8.36 1.25 3.73
CA ALA A 136 -8.93 2.32 2.94
C ALA A 136 -10.29 2.76 3.49
N THR A 137 -10.52 4.07 3.39
CA THR A 137 -11.79 4.70 3.73
C THR A 137 -12.04 5.82 2.74
N ILE A 138 -13.29 5.95 2.29
CA ILE A 138 -13.78 7.06 1.47
C ILE A 138 -14.89 7.72 2.27
N GLN A 139 -14.75 9.00 2.58
CA GLN A 139 -15.68 9.70 3.45
C GLN A 139 -16.10 11.04 2.86
N LEU A 140 -17.41 11.26 2.81
CA LEU A 140 -17.99 12.46 2.23
C LEU A 140 -18.34 13.47 3.33
N ASP A 141 -17.78 14.66 3.25
CA ASP A 141 -17.88 15.73 4.26
C ASP A 141 -18.42 17.02 3.66
N PHE A 142 -19.55 17.46 4.20
CA PHE A 142 -20.21 18.73 3.90
C PHE A 142 -20.02 19.77 5.01
N ALA A 143 -19.63 19.33 6.22
CA ALA A 143 -19.58 20.14 7.42
C ALA A 143 -18.27 20.95 7.54
N MET A 144 -17.13 20.36 7.21
CA MET A 144 -15.85 21.08 7.30
C MET A 144 -15.75 22.22 6.28
N PRO A 145 -16.16 22.07 5.01
CA PRO A 145 -16.21 23.20 4.08
C PRO A 145 -17.04 24.39 4.60
N GLU A 146 -18.14 24.11 5.32
CA GLU A 146 -18.94 25.16 5.97
C GLU A 146 -18.17 25.82 7.12
N ARG A 147 -17.56 25.02 8.01
CA ARG A 147 -16.82 25.52 9.18
C ARG A 147 -15.62 26.39 8.83
N PHE A 148 -14.93 26.08 7.74
CA PHE A 148 -13.77 26.84 7.26
C PHE A 148 -14.15 27.98 6.30
N ASP A 149 -15.44 28.19 6.04
CA ASP A 149 -15.96 29.15 5.05
C ASP A 149 -15.29 29.01 3.67
N LEU A 150 -15.13 27.76 3.23
CA LEU A 150 -14.54 27.46 1.92
C LEU A 150 -15.53 27.83 0.82
N VAL A 151 -15.05 28.56 -0.19
CA VAL A 151 -15.89 29.01 -1.30
C VAL A 151 -15.17 28.93 -2.65
N TYR A 152 -15.93 28.64 -3.69
CA TYR A 152 -15.55 28.80 -5.10
C TYR A 152 -16.56 29.72 -5.82
N ILE A 153 -16.19 30.21 -7.00
CA ILE A 153 -17.08 30.97 -7.88
C ILE A 153 -17.69 30.05 -8.94
N ASP A 154 -19.02 29.96 -8.97
CA ASP A 154 -19.76 29.16 -9.93
C ASP A 154 -19.91 29.84 -11.31
N GLU A 155 -20.60 29.17 -12.23
CA GLU A 155 -20.85 29.67 -13.59
C GLU A 155 -21.68 30.96 -13.65
N ASN A 156 -22.44 31.26 -12.59
CA ASN A 156 -23.28 32.45 -12.43
C ASN A 156 -22.57 33.56 -11.66
N ASN A 157 -21.27 33.40 -11.38
CA ASN A 157 -20.46 34.32 -10.59
C ASN A 157 -20.92 34.43 -9.11
N GLU A 158 -21.62 33.41 -8.61
CA GLU A 158 -22.05 33.30 -7.22
C GLU A 158 -21.01 32.55 -6.38
N ARG A 159 -20.93 32.90 -5.09
CA ARG A 159 -20.07 32.18 -4.14
C ARG A 159 -20.82 30.93 -3.68
N LYS A 160 -20.29 29.75 -4.00
CA LYS A 160 -20.82 28.45 -3.60
C LYS A 160 -19.79 27.70 -2.74
N ARG A 161 -20.26 26.74 -1.95
CA ARG A 161 -19.40 25.89 -1.11
C ARG A 161 -19.05 24.60 -1.84
N PRO A 162 -17.76 24.17 -1.84
CA PRO A 162 -17.38 22.88 -2.36
C PRO A 162 -17.80 21.78 -1.38
N VAL A 163 -17.85 20.55 -1.89
CA VAL A 163 -17.95 19.33 -1.08
C VAL A 163 -16.55 18.76 -0.92
N MET A 164 -16.25 18.19 0.25
CA MET A 164 -14.96 17.58 0.54
C MET A 164 -15.09 16.07 0.63
N LEU A 165 -14.17 15.34 0.01
CA LEU A 165 -14.00 13.90 0.19
C LEU A 165 -12.68 13.65 0.90
N HIS A 166 -12.72 12.95 2.01
CA HIS A 166 -11.53 12.41 2.66
C HIS A 166 -11.29 11.01 2.12
N ARG A 167 -10.04 10.69 1.79
CA ARG A 167 -9.69 9.33 1.42
C ARG A 167 -8.31 8.94 1.90
N VAL A 168 -8.22 7.68 2.31
CA VAL A 168 -6.96 6.95 2.52
C VAL A 168 -7.07 5.64 1.75
N ILE A 169 -5.96 5.16 1.19
CA ILE A 169 -5.91 3.89 0.46
C ILE A 169 -5.21 2.83 1.30
N PHE A 170 -4.03 3.15 1.84
CA PHE A 170 -3.35 2.26 2.78
C PHE A 170 -3.94 2.36 4.19
N GLY A 171 -4.48 3.52 4.54
CA GLY A 171 -4.83 3.84 5.92
C GLY A 171 -3.57 4.22 6.69
N ALA A 172 -3.41 3.70 7.92
CA ALA A 172 -2.14 3.85 8.64
C ALA A 172 -1.08 2.96 7.98
N LEU A 173 0.01 3.55 7.47
CA LEU A 173 1.05 2.83 6.75
C LEU A 173 1.71 1.75 7.63
N GLU A 174 1.89 2.03 8.91
CA GLU A 174 2.42 1.07 9.88
C GLU A 174 1.51 -0.16 10.00
N ARG A 175 0.18 0.05 10.06
CA ARG A 175 -0.80 -1.05 10.09
C ARG A 175 -0.78 -1.81 8.76
N PHE A 176 -0.74 -1.11 7.64
CA PHE A 176 -0.69 -1.74 6.32
C PHE A 176 0.55 -2.64 6.17
N ILE A 177 1.72 -2.18 6.62
CA ILE A 177 2.95 -2.98 6.68
C ILE A 177 2.77 -4.22 7.57
N ALA A 178 2.13 -4.06 8.74
CA ALA A 178 1.86 -5.17 9.64
C ALA A 178 1.01 -6.26 8.98
N ILE A 179 -0.10 -5.85 8.35
CA ILE A 179 -1.02 -6.73 7.62
C ILE A 179 -0.28 -7.41 6.46
N LEU A 180 0.53 -6.68 5.71
CA LEU A 180 1.31 -7.23 4.60
C LEU A 180 2.34 -8.28 5.06
N ILE A 181 3.02 -8.03 6.19
CA ILE A 181 3.95 -8.99 6.78
C ILE A 181 3.20 -10.26 7.18
N GLU A 182 2.04 -10.16 7.83
CA GLU A 182 1.23 -11.32 8.20
C GLU A 182 0.69 -12.06 6.97
N HIS A 183 0.18 -11.34 5.98
CA HIS A 183 -0.37 -11.88 4.74
C HIS A 183 0.68 -12.69 3.95
N THR A 184 1.90 -12.17 3.86
CA THR A 184 3.01 -12.85 3.17
C THR A 184 3.75 -13.84 4.07
N ALA A 185 3.34 -13.96 5.33
CA ALA A 185 4.10 -14.59 6.41
C ALA A 185 5.56 -14.10 6.47
N GLY A 186 5.86 -12.86 6.05
CA GLY A 186 7.20 -12.29 5.96
C GLY A 186 7.96 -12.65 4.68
N ALA A 187 7.42 -13.47 3.78
CA ALA A 187 7.99 -13.74 2.46
C ALA A 187 7.56 -12.67 1.45
N LEU A 188 7.97 -11.41 1.69
CA LEU A 188 7.56 -10.26 0.87
C LEU A 188 7.91 -10.46 -0.61
N PRO A 189 7.05 -10.03 -1.56
CA PRO A 189 7.38 -10.02 -2.99
C PRO A 189 8.73 -9.35 -3.27
N THR A 190 9.41 -9.74 -4.34
CA THR A 190 10.76 -9.24 -4.64
C THR A 190 10.81 -7.72 -4.69
N TRP A 191 9.81 -7.05 -5.26
CA TRP A 191 9.75 -5.60 -5.32
C TRP A 191 9.67 -4.90 -3.94
N LEU A 192 9.20 -5.59 -2.89
CA LEU A 192 9.10 -5.08 -1.51
C LEU A 192 10.14 -5.63 -0.55
N ALA A 193 10.83 -6.72 -0.89
CA ALA A 193 11.78 -7.37 0.00
C ALA A 193 12.92 -6.40 0.42
N PRO A 194 13.24 -6.25 1.72
CA PRO A 194 14.31 -5.34 2.18
C PRO A 194 15.66 -5.66 1.54
N VAL A 195 15.99 -6.96 1.46
CA VAL A 195 17.09 -7.50 0.66
C VAL A 195 16.44 -8.37 -0.42
N GLN A 196 16.67 -8.02 -1.69
CA GLN A 196 16.13 -8.75 -2.84
C GLN A 196 17.05 -9.89 -3.24
N VAL A 197 18.37 -9.67 -3.13
CA VAL A 197 19.40 -10.61 -3.55
C VAL A 197 20.49 -10.71 -2.49
N ALA A 198 20.88 -11.94 -2.13
CA ALA A 198 22.09 -12.22 -1.36
C ALA A 198 23.13 -12.90 -2.24
N VAL A 199 24.31 -12.31 -2.40
CA VAL A 199 25.44 -12.92 -3.11
C VAL A 199 26.28 -13.71 -2.11
N ILE A 200 26.49 -14.99 -2.37
CA ILE A 200 27.12 -15.95 -1.47
C ILE A 200 28.36 -16.55 -2.16
N PRO A 201 29.57 -16.07 -1.86
CA PRO A 201 30.80 -16.67 -2.36
C PRO A 201 31.09 -18.01 -1.68
N VAL A 202 31.57 -19.00 -2.43
CA VAL A 202 31.96 -20.30 -1.86
C VAL A 202 33.26 -20.25 -1.06
N SER A 203 34.05 -19.18 -1.21
CA SER A 203 35.28 -18.91 -0.45
C SER A 203 35.68 -17.44 -0.53
N ASP A 204 36.50 -16.96 0.40
CA ASP A 204 37.00 -15.58 0.43
C ASP A 204 37.75 -15.15 -0.84
N ALA A 205 38.38 -16.10 -1.55
CA ALA A 205 39.05 -15.84 -2.81
C ALA A 205 38.12 -15.34 -3.94
N LEU A 206 36.80 -15.41 -3.74
CA LEU A 206 35.79 -14.99 -4.71
C LEU A 206 35.03 -13.73 -4.26
N LEU A 207 35.46 -13.09 -3.17
CA LEU A 207 34.83 -11.86 -2.68
C LEU A 207 34.87 -10.75 -3.73
N ASP A 208 35.97 -10.61 -4.47
CA ASP A 208 36.08 -9.60 -5.52
C ASP A 208 35.02 -9.79 -6.61
N TYR A 209 34.77 -11.04 -7.03
CA TYR A 209 33.74 -11.34 -8.01
C TYR A 209 32.32 -11.19 -7.43
N ALA A 210 32.11 -11.58 -6.17
CA ALA A 210 30.85 -11.35 -5.47
C ALA A 210 30.52 -9.85 -5.41
N ASP A 211 31.52 -9.03 -5.14
CA ASP A 211 31.41 -7.56 -5.09
C ASP A 211 31.15 -6.97 -6.47
N GLU A 212 31.80 -7.49 -7.53
CA GLU A 212 31.50 -7.09 -8.91
C GLU A 212 30.02 -7.36 -9.27
N VAL A 213 29.51 -8.56 -8.97
CA VAL A 213 28.11 -8.93 -9.20
C VAL A 213 27.18 -8.03 -8.40
N ALA A 214 27.44 -7.82 -7.11
CA ALA A 214 26.63 -6.96 -6.25
C ALA A 214 26.63 -5.51 -6.75
N ASN A 215 27.77 -4.96 -7.16
CA ASN A 215 27.87 -3.60 -7.68
C ASN A 215 27.06 -3.43 -8.98
N ARG A 216 27.07 -4.43 -9.86
CA ARG A 216 26.25 -4.41 -11.10
C ARG A 216 24.76 -4.42 -10.79
N LEU A 217 24.33 -5.26 -9.85
CA LEU A 217 22.93 -5.32 -9.39
C LEU A 217 22.51 -4.00 -8.71
N PHE A 218 23.34 -3.49 -7.80
CA PHE A 218 23.10 -2.24 -7.09
C PHE A 218 22.99 -1.04 -8.04
N ALA A 219 23.89 -0.94 -9.02
CA ALA A 219 23.84 0.11 -10.05
C ALA A 219 22.55 0.05 -10.90
N ALA A 220 21.88 -1.10 -10.94
CA ALA A 220 20.61 -1.30 -11.62
C ALA A 220 19.38 -1.13 -10.70
N GLY A 221 19.57 -0.64 -9.47
CA GLY A 221 18.51 -0.38 -8.49
C GLY A 221 18.07 -1.58 -7.67
N ILE A 222 18.81 -2.70 -7.73
CA ILE A 222 18.51 -3.91 -6.96
C ILE A 222 19.11 -3.80 -5.56
N ARG A 223 18.30 -4.09 -4.53
CA ARG A 223 18.75 -4.16 -3.13
C ARG A 223 19.47 -5.49 -2.89
N VAL A 224 20.80 -5.43 -2.83
CA VAL A 224 21.67 -6.60 -2.78
C VAL A 224 22.64 -6.53 -1.61
N GLU A 225 22.93 -7.66 -1.00
CA GLU A 225 23.97 -7.82 0.03
C GLU A 225 24.95 -8.95 -0.34
N VAL A 226 26.20 -8.85 0.11
CA VAL A 226 27.22 -9.89 -0.04
C VAL A 226 27.48 -10.55 1.31
N ASP A 227 27.34 -11.88 1.39
CA ASP A 227 27.65 -12.64 2.61
C ASP A 227 29.15 -12.93 2.73
N ARG A 228 29.86 -12.01 3.39
CA ARG A 228 31.31 -12.03 3.59
C ARG A 228 31.79 -12.88 4.77
N ARG A 229 30.90 -13.59 5.46
CA ARG A 229 31.28 -14.30 6.70
C ARG A 229 32.12 -15.54 6.38
N ASP A 230 33.08 -15.87 7.24
CA ASP A 230 33.80 -17.15 7.15
C ASP A 230 32.94 -18.27 7.78
N GLU A 231 31.93 -18.70 7.03
CA GLU A 231 30.94 -19.69 7.45
C GLU A 231 30.66 -20.68 6.33
N LYS A 232 30.26 -21.91 6.70
CA LYS A 232 29.94 -22.95 5.71
C LYS A 232 28.82 -22.46 4.78
N MET A 233 28.99 -22.65 3.47
CA MET A 233 28.01 -22.26 2.44
C MET A 233 26.58 -22.72 2.76
N GLY A 234 26.40 -23.96 3.23
CA GLY A 234 25.09 -24.47 3.61
C GLY A 234 24.43 -23.69 4.76
N LYS A 235 25.22 -23.16 5.70
CA LYS A 235 24.74 -22.28 6.78
C LYS A 235 24.31 -20.92 6.21
N LYS A 236 25.14 -20.31 5.35
CA LYS A 236 24.83 -19.04 4.66
C LYS A 236 23.51 -19.12 3.89
N ILE A 237 23.34 -20.16 3.07
CA ILE A 237 22.11 -20.42 2.30
C ILE A 237 20.91 -20.59 3.23
N ARG A 238 21.06 -21.40 4.29
CA ARG A 238 19.97 -21.63 5.26
C ARG A 238 19.54 -20.34 5.94
N GLU A 239 20.49 -19.49 6.35
CA GLU A 239 20.18 -18.22 7.01
C GLU A 239 19.51 -17.23 6.05
N ALA A 240 19.97 -17.12 4.80
CA ALA A 240 19.31 -16.32 3.78
C ALA A 240 17.87 -16.81 3.50
N GLN A 241 17.64 -18.13 3.49
CA GLN A 241 16.30 -18.71 3.38
C GLN A 241 15.43 -18.40 4.61
N LEU A 242 15.98 -18.46 5.82
CA LEU A 242 15.27 -18.10 7.06
C LEU A 242 14.89 -16.61 7.08
N GLN A 243 15.75 -15.74 6.53
CA GLN A 243 15.46 -14.32 6.32
C GLN A 243 14.52 -14.07 5.13
N LYS A 244 14.14 -15.11 4.38
CA LYS A 244 13.20 -15.07 3.25
C LYS A 244 13.65 -14.14 2.11
N ILE A 245 14.96 -13.99 1.92
CA ILE A 245 15.54 -13.24 0.79
C ILE A 245 15.11 -13.92 -0.52
N PRO A 246 14.46 -13.20 -1.46
CA PRO A 246 13.94 -13.78 -2.70
C PRO A 246 14.97 -14.61 -3.46
N TYR A 247 16.15 -14.04 -3.71
CA TYR A 247 17.21 -14.68 -4.50
C TYR A 247 18.52 -14.80 -3.73
N MET A 248 19.17 -15.95 -3.89
CA MET A 248 20.54 -16.21 -3.46
C MET A 248 21.37 -16.51 -4.71
N LEU A 249 22.44 -15.75 -4.92
CA LEU A 249 23.38 -15.93 -6.03
C LEU A 249 24.65 -16.56 -5.48
N ILE A 250 24.87 -17.84 -5.77
CA ILE A 250 26.07 -18.54 -5.35
C ILE A 250 27.15 -18.30 -6.40
N VAL A 251 28.32 -17.81 -5.95
CA VAL A 251 29.46 -17.56 -6.82
C VAL A 251 30.63 -18.47 -6.47
N GLY A 252 30.98 -19.34 -7.43
CA GLY A 252 32.13 -20.22 -7.41
C GLY A 252 33.20 -19.80 -8.42
N LYS A 253 34.30 -20.56 -8.46
CA LYS A 253 35.38 -20.34 -9.43
C LYS A 253 34.89 -20.52 -10.87
N LYS A 254 34.05 -21.53 -11.11
CA LYS A 254 33.45 -21.78 -12.42
C LYS A 254 32.59 -20.59 -12.87
N GLU A 255 31.76 -20.08 -11.96
CA GLU A 255 30.89 -18.93 -12.19
C GLU A 255 31.70 -17.66 -12.45
N GLN A 256 32.82 -17.44 -11.75
CA GLN A 256 33.73 -16.33 -12.02
C GLN A 256 34.36 -16.44 -13.42
N GLU A 257 34.86 -17.62 -13.80
CA GLU A 257 35.50 -17.85 -15.10
C GLU A 257 34.53 -17.64 -16.27
N SER A 258 33.24 -17.95 -16.09
CA SER A 258 32.21 -17.78 -17.13
C SER A 258 31.41 -16.48 -17.02
N GLY A 259 31.62 -15.64 -16.00
CA GLY A 259 30.84 -14.41 -15.79
C GLY A 259 29.38 -14.67 -15.41
N GLN A 260 29.13 -15.78 -14.71
CA GLN A 260 27.82 -16.31 -14.36
C GLN A 260 27.54 -16.31 -12.85
N VAL A 261 26.32 -16.67 -12.48
CA VAL A 261 25.88 -16.90 -11.10
C VAL A 261 25.01 -18.14 -11.04
N ALA A 262 25.17 -18.97 -10.00
CA ALA A 262 24.21 -20.02 -9.71
C ALA A 262 23.04 -19.43 -8.91
N VAL A 263 21.85 -19.44 -9.49
CA VAL A 263 20.67 -18.75 -8.97
C VAL A 263 19.83 -19.71 -8.15
N ARG A 264 19.50 -19.32 -6.92
CA ARG A 264 18.55 -20.04 -6.07
C ARG A 264 17.43 -19.10 -5.63
N HIS A 265 16.18 -19.48 -5.89
CA HIS A 265 15.01 -18.76 -5.39
C HIS A 265 14.54 -19.38 -4.07
N ARG A 266 14.09 -18.55 -3.12
CA ARG A 266 13.66 -19.01 -1.79
C ARG A 266 12.56 -20.08 -1.81
N ARG A 267 11.63 -20.02 -2.79
CA ARG A 267 10.51 -20.97 -2.93
C ARG A 267 10.81 -22.08 -3.94
N GLN A 268 11.35 -21.72 -5.09
CA GLN A 268 11.53 -22.66 -6.22
C GLN A 268 12.82 -23.50 -6.09
N GLY A 269 13.72 -23.12 -5.18
CA GLY A 269 14.99 -23.82 -5.00
C GLY A 269 16.00 -23.42 -6.05
N ASP A 270 16.78 -24.38 -6.53
CA ASP A 270 17.85 -24.16 -7.51
C ASP A 270 17.27 -23.91 -8.90
N LEU A 271 17.62 -22.78 -9.50
CA LEU A 271 17.20 -22.37 -10.85
C LEU A 271 18.33 -22.54 -11.88
N GLY A 272 19.45 -23.13 -11.48
CA GLY A 272 20.61 -23.33 -12.32
C GLY A 272 21.49 -22.08 -12.46
N THR A 273 22.39 -22.13 -13.42
CA THR A 273 23.37 -21.07 -13.68
C THR A 273 22.88 -20.14 -14.78
N LEU A 274 22.95 -18.83 -14.54
CA LEU A 274 22.63 -17.79 -15.52
C LEU A 274 23.79 -16.82 -15.68
N ASP A 275 23.89 -16.18 -16.85
CA ASP A 275 24.72 -15.00 -17.00
C ASP A 275 24.20 -13.88 -16.09
N VAL A 276 25.11 -13.09 -15.50
CA VAL A 276 24.71 -12.02 -14.57
C VAL A 276 23.77 -11.01 -15.24
N GLN A 277 23.95 -10.74 -16.55
CA GLN A 277 23.03 -9.87 -17.29
C GLN A 277 21.66 -10.49 -17.51
N GLU A 278 21.59 -11.80 -17.76
CA GLU A 278 20.32 -12.49 -17.93
C GLU A 278 19.52 -12.50 -16.62
N PHE A 279 20.17 -12.80 -15.49
CA PHE A 279 19.55 -12.71 -14.18
C PHE A 279 19.05 -11.28 -13.89
N LEU A 280 19.87 -10.27 -14.19
CA LEU A 280 19.50 -8.86 -13.98
C LEU A 280 18.24 -8.48 -14.76
N GLY A 281 18.14 -8.87 -16.04
CA GLY A 281 16.94 -8.60 -16.84
C GLY A 281 15.68 -9.25 -16.23
N ARG A 282 15.78 -10.51 -15.79
CA ARG A 282 14.65 -11.23 -15.18
C ARG A 282 14.16 -10.59 -13.89
N ILE A 283 15.08 -10.23 -12.98
CA ILE A 283 14.69 -9.63 -11.70
C ILE A 283 14.12 -8.22 -11.89
N GLN A 284 14.62 -7.45 -12.85
CA GLN A 284 14.08 -6.13 -13.18
C GLN A 284 12.66 -6.23 -13.72
N GLU A 285 12.39 -7.17 -14.62
CA GLU A 285 11.05 -7.42 -15.16
C GLU A 285 10.08 -7.81 -14.04
N GLU A 286 10.47 -8.75 -13.17
CA GLU A 286 9.65 -9.16 -12.02
C GLU A 286 9.34 -8.00 -11.07
N ILE A 287 10.32 -7.13 -10.80
CA ILE A 287 10.15 -5.95 -9.94
C ILE A 287 9.23 -4.93 -10.61
N ALA A 288 9.42 -4.66 -11.90
CA ALA A 288 8.64 -3.69 -12.66
C ALA A 288 7.17 -4.10 -12.75
N GLU A 289 6.91 -5.39 -12.96
CA GLU A 289 5.55 -5.95 -13.00
C GLU A 289 4.94 -6.20 -11.61
N ARG A 290 5.69 -5.97 -10.53
CA ARG A 290 5.25 -6.15 -9.14
C ARG A 290 4.65 -7.53 -8.87
N ARG A 291 5.20 -8.57 -9.48
CA ARG A 291 4.70 -9.96 -9.32
C ARG A 291 4.80 -10.37 -7.83
N ASN A 292 3.74 -11.01 -7.29
CA ASN A 292 3.68 -11.43 -5.88
C ASN A 292 4.41 -12.77 -5.56
N GLY A 293 5.31 -13.17 -6.47
CA GLY A 293 6.27 -14.27 -6.35
C GLY A 293 5.70 -15.67 -6.39
#